data_AF-A0A6J4TR07-F1
#
_entry.id   AF-A0A6J4TR07-F1
#
_cell.length_a   1.000
_cell.length_b   1.000
_cell.length_c   1.000
_cell.angle_alpha   90.00
_cell.angle_beta   90.00
_cell.angle_gamma   90.00
#
_symmetry.space_group_name_H-M   'P 1'
#
loop_
_entity.id
_entity.type
_entity.pdbx_description
1 polymer ?
#
loop_
_entity_poly.entity_id
_entity_poly.type
_entity_poly.pdbx_seq_one_letter_code
_entity_poly.pdbx_strand_id
1 'polypeptide(L)'
;MRIALTTSDVRRVQFWRRYLPILSTVFACSLGLLPIVVSSPVVPDFAFLVLLAWRLLRPEMWSATTPLLLGFFNDLLAGHPVGQSMALWTITFIALDMVDSRVVWRDYWMDWLFASLAIISYTFADWYIGRLMGSVSEFAVMLPQLVASVLAYPIIARLVLILDRWRLGQ
;
A
#
# COMPACT_ATOMS: atom_id res chain seq x y z
N MET A 1 20.46 -5.04 33.96
CA MET A 1 21.51 -4.09 33.52
C MET A 1 20.94 -3.31 32.33
N ARG A 2 20.39 -2.11 32.56
CA ARG A 2 19.77 -1.27 31.52
C ARG A 2 20.88 -0.49 30.82
N ILE A 3 21.12 -0.77 29.54
CA ILE A 3 22.05 0.01 28.72
C ILE A 3 21.39 1.38 28.50
N ALA A 4 22.02 2.44 29.01
CA ALA A 4 21.61 3.81 28.75
C ALA A 4 21.87 4.10 27.26
N LEU A 5 20.82 4.08 26.45
CA LEU A 5 20.91 4.48 25.04
C LEU A 5 21.34 5.95 24.98
N THR A 6 22.40 6.24 24.22
CA THR A 6 22.88 7.60 23.99
C THR A 6 21.76 8.38 23.29
N THR A 7 21.60 9.68 23.57
CA THR A 7 20.53 10.51 22.97
C THR A 7 20.53 10.50 21.44
N SER A 8 21.68 10.21 20.83
CA SER A 8 21.84 9.94 19.39
C SER A 8 21.15 8.65 18.93
N ASP A 9 21.19 7.59 19.74
CA ASP A 9 20.58 6.29 19.43
C ASP A 9 19.07 6.39 19.49
N VAL A 10 18.53 7.10 20.49
CA VAL A 10 17.09 7.38 20.60
C VAL A 10 16.59 8.19 19.41
N ARG A 11 17.34 9.22 18.98
CA ARG A 11 17.01 10.03 17.80
C ARG A 11 17.07 9.21 16.50
N ARG A 12 18.09 8.35 16.35
CA ARG A 12 18.25 7.49 15.18
C ARG A 12 17.12 6.46 15.10
N VAL A 13 16.75 5.83 16.21
CA VAL A 13 15.61 4.89 16.28
C VAL A 13 14.28 5.60 15.99
N GLN A 14 14.06 6.81 16.52
CA GLN A 14 12.88 7.63 16.16
C GLN A 14 12.85 8.04 14.69
N PHE A 15 14.00 8.35 14.11
CA PHE A 15 14.11 8.66 12.69
C PHE A 15 13.70 7.46 11.83
N TRP A 16 14.34 6.29 12.02
CA TRP A 16 13.98 5.07 11.30
C TRP A 16 12.50 4.70 11.49
N ARG A 17 11.95 4.92 12.68
CA ARG A 17 10.52 4.72 12.96
C ARG A 17 9.62 5.54 12.03
N ARG A 18 9.97 6.78 11.68
CA ARG A 18 9.13 7.63 10.85
C ARG A 18 9.28 7.34 9.35
N TYR A 19 10.47 6.95 8.91
CA TYR A 19 10.78 6.81 7.48
C TYR A 19 10.64 5.37 6.95
N LEU A 20 10.64 4.34 7.80
CA LEU A 20 10.50 2.94 7.37
C LEU A 20 9.25 2.66 6.51
N PRO A 21 8.05 3.16 6.86
CA PRO A 21 6.87 2.93 6.02
C PRO A 21 7.04 3.53 4.63
N ILE A 22 7.50 4.79 4.57
CA ILE A 22 7.76 5.52 3.32
C ILE A 22 8.79 4.78 2.46
N LEU A 23 9.93 4.38 3.06
CA LEU A 23 10.99 3.65 2.37
C LEU A 23 10.49 2.32 1.81
N SER A 24 9.69 1.57 2.57
CA SER A 24 9.14 0.31 2.11
C SER A 24 8.11 0.48 0.99
N THR A 25 7.29 1.53 1.02
CA THR A 25 6.36 1.84 -0.08
C THR A 25 7.11 2.29 -1.33
N VAL A 26 8.12 3.15 -1.19
CA VAL A 26 9.00 3.57 -2.31
C VAL A 26 9.74 2.37 -2.91
N PHE A 27 10.24 1.46 -2.06
CA PHE A 27 10.85 0.21 -2.52
C PHE A 27 9.84 -0.67 -3.25
N ALA A 28 8.60 -0.79 -2.75
CA ALA A 28 7.54 -1.51 -3.43
C ALA A 28 7.16 -0.87 -4.78
N CYS A 29 7.14 0.46 -4.89
CA CYS A 29 7.00 1.16 -6.17
C CYS A 29 8.10 0.74 -7.16
N SER A 30 9.35 0.62 -6.68
CA SER A 30 10.48 0.24 -7.54
C SER A 30 10.41 -1.21 -8.03
N LEU A 31 9.64 -2.10 -7.37
CA LEU A 31 9.40 -3.45 -7.87
C LEU A 31 8.57 -3.45 -9.16
N GLY A 32 7.73 -2.43 -9.37
CA GLY A 32 6.99 -2.25 -10.62
C GLY A 32 7.89 -1.88 -11.82
N LEU A 33 9.12 -1.41 -11.56
CA LEU A 33 10.11 -1.10 -12.61
C LEU A 33 10.92 -2.31 -13.06
N LEU A 34 10.80 -3.45 -12.37
CA LEU A 34 11.50 -4.65 -12.78
C LEU A 34 10.98 -5.06 -14.17
N PRO A 35 11.87 -5.34 -15.14
CA PRO A 35 11.47 -5.76 -16.48
C PRO A 35 10.95 -7.19 -16.44
N ILE A 36 9.75 -7.37 -15.90
CA ILE A 36 9.06 -8.65 -15.85
C ILE A 36 8.28 -8.77 -17.16
N VAL A 37 8.80 -9.59 -18.07
CA VAL A 37 8.12 -9.89 -19.34
C VAL A 37 6.99 -10.86 -19.06
N VAL A 38 5.78 -10.33 -18.83
CA VAL A 38 4.56 -11.13 -18.67
C VAL A 38 3.61 -10.83 -19.82
N SER A 39 3.05 -11.87 -20.43
CA SER A 39 2.10 -11.76 -21.55
C SER A 39 0.69 -11.31 -21.13
N SER A 40 0.42 -11.22 -19.83
CA SER A 40 -0.87 -10.84 -19.25
C SER A 40 -0.63 -10.07 -17.94
N PRO A 41 -1.52 -9.13 -17.53
CA PRO A 41 -1.46 -8.48 -16.23
C PRO A 41 -1.69 -9.51 -15.13
N VAL A 42 -0.60 -10.09 -14.62
CA VAL A 42 -0.62 -11.03 -13.49
C VAL A 42 0.02 -10.38 -12.25
N VAL A 43 0.88 -9.39 -12.47
CA VAL A 43 1.67 -8.76 -11.41
C VAL A 43 0.77 -7.78 -10.64
N PRO A 44 0.59 -7.98 -9.31
CA PRO A 44 -0.19 -7.07 -8.48
C PRO A 44 0.53 -5.72 -8.31
N ASP A 45 -0.23 -4.66 -8.01
CA ASP A 45 0.37 -3.40 -7.58
C ASP A 45 0.91 -3.55 -6.15
N PHE A 46 2.19 -3.92 -6.07
CA PHE A 46 2.89 -4.10 -4.80
C PHE A 46 2.97 -2.81 -3.98
N ALA A 47 3.04 -1.65 -4.62
CA ALA A 47 3.13 -0.37 -3.93
C ALA A 47 1.85 -0.09 -3.16
N PHE A 48 0.71 -0.28 -3.82
CA PHE A 48 -0.60 -0.16 -3.18
C PHE A 48 -0.77 -1.18 -2.05
N LEU A 49 -0.39 -2.44 -2.25
CA LEU A 49 -0.49 -3.47 -1.21
C LEU A 49 0.33 -3.14 0.05
N VAL A 50 1.57 -2.67 -0.13
CA VAL A 50 2.45 -2.29 0.99
C VAL A 50 1.90 -1.06 1.71
N LEU A 51 1.44 -0.05 0.97
CA LEU A 51 0.80 1.14 1.53
C LEU A 51 -0.43 0.76 2.37
N LEU A 52 -1.30 -0.10 1.81
CA LEU A 52 -2.52 -0.58 2.44
C LEU A 52 -2.22 -1.40 3.71
N ALA A 53 -1.23 -2.28 3.66
CA ALA A 53 -0.79 -3.07 4.81
C ALA A 53 -0.32 -2.17 5.97
N TRP A 54 0.47 -1.13 5.68
CA TRP A 54 0.87 -0.16 6.71
C TRP A 54 -0.31 0.64 7.26
N ARG A 55 -1.24 1.08 6.40
CA ARG A 55 -2.43 1.85 6.84
C ARG A 55 -3.33 1.02 7.75
N LEU A 56 -3.54 -0.26 7.44
CA LEU A 56 -4.36 -1.15 8.26
C LEU A 56 -3.64 -1.53 9.56
N LEU A 57 -2.34 -1.84 9.55
CA LEU A 57 -1.62 -2.19 10.79
C LEU A 57 -1.43 -1.02 11.77
N ARG A 58 -1.30 0.20 11.25
CA ARG A 58 -0.95 1.39 12.03
C ARG A 58 -1.62 2.65 11.43
N PRO A 59 -2.94 2.83 11.65
CA PRO A 59 -3.70 4.02 11.21
C PRO A 59 -3.00 5.34 11.51
N GLU A 60 -2.50 5.46 12.75
CA GLU A 60 -2.12 6.74 13.35
C GLU A 60 -0.80 7.31 12.85
N MET A 61 -0.09 6.58 12.00
CA MET A 61 1.24 6.97 11.52
C MET A 61 1.20 7.85 10.28
N TRP A 62 0.10 7.81 9.53
CA TRP A 62 0.02 8.40 8.21
C TRP A 62 -0.73 9.73 8.28
N SER A 63 -0.07 10.80 7.82
CA SER A 63 -0.75 12.06 7.53
C SER A 63 -1.47 11.95 6.17
N ALA A 64 -2.59 12.66 6.00
CA ALA A 64 -3.38 12.67 4.76
C ALA A 64 -2.56 13.07 3.51
N THR A 65 -1.46 13.83 3.66
CA THR A 65 -0.58 14.22 2.55
C THR A 65 0.32 13.09 2.05
N THR A 66 0.52 12.05 2.85
CA THR A 66 1.45 10.95 2.51
C THR A 66 0.97 10.09 1.34
N PRO A 67 -0.29 9.58 1.31
CA PRO A 67 -0.78 8.84 0.15
C PRO A 67 -0.80 9.69 -1.13
N LEU A 68 -1.05 10.99 -1.01
CA LEU A 68 -1.00 11.94 -2.12
C LEU A 68 0.39 11.98 -2.76
N LEU A 69 1.44 12.25 -1.97
CA LEU A 69 2.81 12.35 -2.48
C LEU A 69 3.34 11.01 -3.01
N LEU A 70 3.05 9.92 -2.31
CA LEU A 70 3.49 8.59 -2.73
C LEU A 70 2.76 8.12 -4.00
N GLY A 71 1.47 8.43 -4.14
CA GLY A 71 0.72 8.10 -5.34
C GLY A 71 1.20 8.90 -6.55
N PHE A 72 1.52 10.19 -6.37
CA PHE A 72 2.15 10.98 -7.43
C PHE A 72 3.50 10.39 -7.86
N PHE A 73 4.32 9.96 -6.91
CA PHE A 73 5.58 9.29 -7.20
C PHE A 73 5.37 7.95 -7.94
N ASN A 74 4.37 7.18 -7.55
CA ASN A 74 4.01 5.93 -8.22
C ASN A 74 3.57 6.17 -9.67
N ASP A 75 2.75 7.20 -9.93
CA ASP A 75 2.32 7.56 -11.27
C ASP A 75 3.52 7.87 -12.18
N LEU A 76 4.50 8.64 -11.67
CA LEU A 76 5.70 8.97 -12.41
C LEU A 76 6.60 7.76 -12.68
N LEU A 77 6.73 6.85 -11.70
CA LEU A 77 7.59 5.68 -11.85
C LEU A 77 6.98 4.61 -12.75
N ALA A 78 5.71 4.25 -12.52
CA ALA A 78 5.04 3.19 -13.25
C ALA A 78 4.47 3.68 -14.60
N GLY A 79 4.54 4.98 -14.90
CA GLY A 79 4.15 5.55 -16.18
C GLY A 79 2.63 5.66 -16.37
N HIS A 80 1.88 5.62 -15.28
CA HIS A 80 0.43 5.85 -15.31
C HIS A 80 0.12 7.34 -15.59
N PRO A 81 -1.09 7.64 -16.04
CA PRO A 81 -1.57 9.02 -16.15
C PRO A 81 -1.34 9.76 -14.81
N VAL A 82 -0.68 10.91 -14.88
CA VAL A 82 -0.34 11.69 -13.68
C VAL A 82 -1.62 12.03 -12.93
N GLY A 83 -1.71 11.62 -11.66
CA GLY A 83 -2.86 11.87 -10.80
C GLY A 83 -3.73 10.63 -10.58
N GLN A 84 -3.52 9.54 -11.33
CA GLN A 84 -4.30 8.31 -11.19
C GLN A 84 -4.09 7.64 -9.83
N SER A 85 -2.87 7.17 -9.55
CA SER A 85 -2.54 6.54 -8.26
C SER A 85 -2.64 7.57 -7.14
N MET A 86 -2.25 8.83 -7.39
CA MET A 86 -2.42 9.93 -6.43
C MET A 86 -3.87 10.03 -5.93
N ALA A 87 -4.85 10.09 -6.84
CA ALA A 87 -6.25 10.20 -6.48
C ALA A 87 -6.76 8.92 -5.81
N LEU A 88 -6.50 7.76 -6.41
CA LEU A 88 -7.01 6.47 -5.93
C LEU A 88 -6.50 6.12 -4.52
N TRP A 89 -5.22 6.34 -4.26
CA TRP A 89 -4.63 6.07 -2.95
C TRP A 89 -5.18 7.01 -1.88
N THR A 90 -5.36 8.29 -2.23
CA THR A 90 -5.95 9.28 -1.33
C THR A 90 -7.41 8.95 -1.01
N ILE A 91 -8.22 8.63 -2.02
CA ILE A 91 -9.63 8.22 -1.84
C ILE A 91 -9.71 6.97 -0.96
N THR A 92 -8.84 5.99 -1.20
CA THR A 92 -8.78 4.77 -0.38
C THR A 92 -8.48 5.09 1.08
N PHE A 93 -7.52 5.98 1.35
CA PHE A 93 -7.19 6.39 2.72
C PHE A 93 -8.35 7.09 3.42
N ILE A 94 -9.03 8.01 2.72
CA ILE A 94 -10.23 8.68 3.26
C ILE A 94 -11.33 7.66 3.57
N ALA A 95 -11.57 6.71 2.66
CA ALA A 95 -12.56 5.66 2.87
C ALA A 95 -12.21 4.79 4.08
N LEU A 96 -10.94 4.43 4.25
CA LEU A 96 -10.47 3.67 5.40
C LEU A 96 -10.59 4.48 6.70
N ASP A 97 -10.24 5.77 6.71
CA ASP A 97 -10.41 6.65 7.87
C ASP A 97 -11.89 6.71 8.31
N MET A 98 -12.81 6.79 7.35
CA MET A 98 -14.25 6.77 7.62
C MET A 98 -14.71 5.45 8.25
N VAL A 99 -14.16 4.32 7.79
CA VAL A 99 -14.47 2.99 8.35
C VAL A 99 -13.86 2.84 9.74
N ASP A 100 -12.61 3.22 9.92
CA ASP A 100 -11.85 3.11 11.17
C ASP A 100 -12.53 3.90 12.31
N SER A 101 -13.10 5.06 11.99
CA SER A 101 -13.89 5.85 12.96
C SER A 101 -15.18 5.16 13.44
N ARG A 102 -15.66 4.13 12.72
CA ARG A 102 -16.93 3.42 13.02
C ARG A 102 -16.71 2.02 13.57
N VAL A 103 -15.56 1.41 13.33
CA VAL A 103 -15.27 0.02 13.67
C VAL A 103 -14.45 -0.04 14.96
N VAL A 104 -15.10 -0.43 16.06
CA VAL A 104 -14.48 -0.48 17.40
C VAL A 104 -13.73 -1.81 17.64
N TRP A 105 -14.18 -2.89 17.00
CA TRP A 105 -13.55 -4.21 17.08
C TRP A 105 -12.92 -4.57 15.75
N ARG A 106 -11.63 -4.89 15.77
CA ARG A 106 -10.87 -5.18 14.57
C ARG A 106 -10.21 -6.55 14.67
N ASP A 107 -10.85 -7.52 14.03
CA ASP A 107 -10.32 -8.87 13.90
C ASP A 107 -9.49 -9.00 12.62
N TYR A 108 -8.60 -10.00 12.59
CA TYR A 108 -7.76 -10.31 11.43
C TYR A 108 -8.58 -10.52 10.14
N TRP A 109 -9.74 -11.15 10.24
CA TRP A 109 -10.64 -11.36 9.10
C TRP A 109 -11.27 -10.06 8.59
N MET A 110 -11.55 -9.11 9.49
CA MET A 110 -12.05 -7.79 9.09
C MET A 110 -10.96 -6.99 8.38
N ASP A 111 -9.72 -7.02 8.88
CA ASP A 111 -8.59 -6.37 8.19
C ASP A 111 -8.40 -6.92 6.78
N TRP A 112 -8.50 -8.24 6.62
CA TRP A 112 -8.44 -8.87 5.30
C TRP A 112 -9.64 -8.49 4.42
N LEU A 113 -10.85 -8.40 4.98
CA LEU A 113 -12.04 -7.95 4.25
C LEU A 113 -11.90 -6.49 3.78
N PHE A 114 -11.44 -5.58 4.63
CA PHE A 114 -11.22 -4.18 4.24
C PHE A 114 -10.11 -4.07 3.20
N ALA A 115 -9.04 -4.84 3.36
CA ALA A 115 -7.97 -4.88 2.38
C ALA A 115 -8.45 -5.39 1.02
N SER A 116 -9.15 -6.52 1.00
CA SER A 116 -9.69 -7.09 -0.24
C SER A 116 -10.67 -6.14 -0.92
N LEU A 117 -11.57 -5.49 -0.18
CA LEU A 117 -12.48 -4.49 -0.72
C LEU A 117 -11.72 -3.31 -1.33
N ALA A 118 -10.71 -2.78 -0.63
CA ALA A 118 -9.87 -1.70 -1.13
C ALA A 118 -9.12 -2.10 -2.42
N ILE A 119 -8.56 -3.31 -2.47
CA ILE A 119 -7.89 -3.86 -3.66
C ILE A 119 -8.85 -4.00 -4.85
N ILE A 120 -10.06 -4.53 -4.60
CA ILE A 120 -11.09 -4.67 -5.64
C ILE A 120 -11.49 -3.29 -6.17
N SER A 121 -11.79 -2.34 -5.28
CA SER A 121 -12.17 -0.97 -5.67
C SER A 121 -11.06 -0.26 -6.42
N TYR A 122 -9.81 -0.39 -5.98
CA TYR A 122 -8.64 0.16 -6.65
C TYR A 122 -8.48 -0.41 -8.07
N THR A 123 -8.47 -1.74 -8.21
CA THR A 123 -8.29 -2.41 -9.51
C THR A 123 -9.43 -2.08 -10.47
N PHE A 124 -10.67 -2.01 -9.97
CA PHE A 124 -11.81 -1.61 -10.77
C PHE A 124 -11.72 -0.16 -11.25
N ALA A 125 -11.31 0.75 -10.36
CA ALA A 125 -11.17 2.16 -10.71
C ALA A 125 -10.00 2.39 -11.69
N ASP A 126 -8.89 1.68 -11.52
CA ASP A 126 -7.77 1.68 -12.47
C ASP A 126 -8.21 1.22 -13.87
N TRP A 127 -8.91 0.08 -13.95
CA TRP A 127 -9.50 -0.39 -15.20
C TRP A 127 -10.47 0.62 -15.80
N TYR A 128 -11.33 1.23 -14.98
CA TYR A 128 -12.32 2.20 -15.45
C TYR A 128 -11.65 3.46 -16.02
N ILE A 129 -10.61 3.98 -15.37
CA ILE A 129 -9.83 5.11 -15.88
C ILE A 129 -9.14 4.72 -17.20
N GLY A 130 -8.52 3.54 -17.27
CA GLY A 130 -7.94 3.01 -18.50
C GLY A 130 -8.97 2.91 -19.63
N ARG A 131 -10.20 2.48 -19.33
CA ARG A 131 -11.30 2.40 -20.30
C ARG A 131 -11.71 3.78 -20.81
N LEU A 132 -11.80 4.79 -19.93
CA LEU A 132 -12.07 6.18 -20.32
C LEU A 132 -10.97 6.76 -21.22
N MET A 133 -9.73 6.31 -21.06
CA MET A 133 -8.59 6.71 -21.89
C MET A 133 -8.48 5.94 -23.20
N GLY A 134 -9.48 5.12 -23.55
CA GLY A 134 -9.56 4.41 -24.83
C GLY A 134 -9.03 2.97 -24.81
N SER A 135 -8.75 2.40 -23.65
CA SER A 135 -8.35 0.99 -23.55
C SER A 135 -9.50 0.05 -23.95
N VAL A 136 -9.22 -0.87 -24.85
CA VAL A 136 -10.17 -1.92 -25.27
C VAL A 136 -10.21 -3.12 -24.32
N SER A 137 -9.33 -3.15 -23.31
CA SER A 137 -9.17 -4.29 -22.41
C SER A 137 -10.44 -4.62 -21.62
N GLU A 138 -10.85 -5.87 -21.67
CA GLU A 138 -11.94 -6.39 -20.85
C GLU A 138 -11.50 -6.52 -19.39
N PHE A 139 -12.43 -6.28 -18.46
CA PHE A 139 -12.15 -6.41 -17.03
C PHE A 139 -11.68 -7.83 -16.64
N ALA A 140 -12.13 -8.85 -17.39
CA ALA A 140 -11.75 -10.25 -17.18
C ALA A 140 -10.24 -10.47 -17.22
N VAL A 141 -9.50 -9.65 -17.97
CA VAL A 141 -8.04 -9.73 -18.08
C VAL A 141 -7.35 -9.37 -16.76
N MET A 142 -7.98 -8.57 -15.91
CA MET A 142 -7.42 -8.16 -14.61
C MET A 142 -7.79 -9.11 -13.46
N LEU A 143 -8.69 -10.08 -13.68
CA LEU A 143 -9.09 -11.03 -12.65
C LEU A 143 -7.93 -11.84 -12.07
N PRO A 144 -6.97 -12.36 -12.87
CA PRO A 144 -5.81 -13.07 -12.33
C PRO A 144 -4.99 -12.19 -11.38
N GLN A 145 -4.73 -10.93 -11.77
CA GLN A 145 -4.03 -9.95 -10.94
C GLN A 145 -4.81 -9.59 -9.68
N LEU A 146 -6.13 -9.43 -9.76
CA LEU A 146 -6.99 -9.11 -8.62
C LEU A 146 -6.96 -10.24 -7.59
N VAL A 147 -7.15 -11.49 -8.05
CA VAL A 147 -7.10 -12.67 -7.17
C VAL A 147 -5.71 -12.80 -6.56
N ALA A 148 -4.64 -12.64 -7.36
CA ALA A 148 -3.27 -12.66 -6.87
C ALA A 148 -3.04 -11.56 -5.82
N SER A 149 -3.55 -10.35 -6.02
CA SER A 149 -3.42 -9.22 -5.08
C SER A 149 -4.11 -9.51 -3.74
N VAL A 150 -5.34 -10.01 -3.76
CA VAL A 150 -6.12 -10.34 -2.56
C VAL A 150 -5.45 -11.45 -1.75
N LEU A 151 -4.88 -12.45 -2.43
CA LEU A 151 -4.15 -13.56 -1.79
C LEU A 151 -2.73 -13.16 -1.35
N ALA A 152 -2.09 -12.21 -2.05
CA ALA A 152 -0.79 -11.68 -1.68
C ALA A 152 -0.86 -10.77 -0.45
N TYR A 153 -1.97 -10.06 -0.26
CA TYR A 153 -2.16 -9.15 0.89
C TYR A 153 -1.77 -9.75 2.25
N PRO A 154 -2.23 -10.94 2.69
CA PRO A 154 -1.83 -11.50 3.98
C PRO A 154 -0.32 -11.77 4.09
N ILE A 155 0.36 -12.09 2.98
CA ILE A 155 1.81 -12.24 2.95
C ILE A 155 2.48 -10.88 3.16
N ILE A 156 2.04 -9.86 2.42
CA ILE A 156 2.55 -8.49 2.54
C ILE A 156 2.30 -7.94 3.95
N ALA A 157 1.12 -8.16 4.53
CA ALA A 157 0.79 -7.75 5.89
C ALA A 157 1.73 -8.39 6.91
N ARG A 158 2.11 -9.67 6.74
CA ARG A 158 3.12 -10.33 7.58
C ARG A 158 4.51 -9.73 7.41
N LEU A 159 4.93 -9.44 6.18
CA LEU A 159 6.23 -8.80 5.92
C LEU A 159 6.29 -7.42 6.57
N VAL A 160 5.23 -6.61 6.42
CA VAL A 160 5.12 -5.31 7.07
C VAL A 160 5.11 -5.44 8.60
N LEU A 161 4.41 -6.44 9.14
CA LEU A 161 4.42 -6.71 10.58
C LEU A 161 5.83 -7.07 11.09
N ILE A 162 6.62 -7.84 10.33
CA ILE A 162 8.02 -8.16 10.67
C ILE A 162 8.84 -6.87 10.67
N LEU A 163 8.70 -6.02 9.64
CA LEU A 163 9.37 -4.72 9.57
C LEU A 163 8.97 -3.81 10.73
N ASP A 164 7.69 -3.83 11.14
CA ASP A 164 7.20 -3.06 12.30
C ASP A 164 7.78 -3.58 13.63
N ARG A 165 7.95 -4.90 13.78
CA ARG A 165 8.63 -5.48 14.96
C ARG A 165 10.10 -5.07 15.03
N TRP A 166 10.81 -5.13 13.89
CA TRP A 166 12.21 -4.68 13.79
C TRP A 166 12.35 -3.20 14.15
N ARG A 167 11.40 -2.38 13.72
CA ARG A 167 11.30 -0.96 14.09
C ARG A 167 11.13 -0.73 15.60
N LEU A 168 10.37 -1.60 16.27
CA LEU A 168 10.09 -1.48 17.71
C LEU A 168 11.24 -1.99 18.58
N GLY A 169 12.24 -2.68 17.99
CA GLY A 169 13.49 -3.04 18.66
C GLY A 169 13.34 -4.23 19.61
N GLN A 170 12.54 -5.22 19.24
CA GLN A 170 12.58 -6.57 19.82
C GLN A 170 13.42 -7.50 18.97
#